data_AF-A0A6J2VL06-F1
#
_entry.id   AF-A0A6J2VL06-F1
#
_cell.length_a   1.000
_cell.length_b   1.000
_cell.length_c   1.000
_cell.angle_alpha   90.00
_cell.angle_beta   90.00
_cell.angle_gamma   90.00
#
_symmetry.space_group_name_H-M   'P 1'
#
loop_
_entity.id
_entity.type
_entity.pdbx_description
1 polymer ?
#
loop_
_entity_poly.entity_id
_entity_poly.type
_entity_poly.pdbx_seq_one_letter_code
_entity_poly.pdbx_strand_id
1 'polypeptide(L)'
;MDNSTSAELNDWDGISDSEFLDIPLEYPGADVCGSGRKRTGDIVKCSCNVSRRGINCLDFMDNSSSEELDDWDGISDSEFLDIPLEYPGPGSPQPTCCTRDSNEDKQFHHVTKTPDRSKERNEDRKSCEEIQGVKRKIYRVAPRSPMERFRRQHLNVTLLSEQSWCEMKVVNGLLRPQIRKREKECERMRTGAIIHLEREMAIPKTIPVDIRPREDTEAVKLLHLLQMIPELLEGQCVREFPVFGVLEGVFFMGVIDELSYNHKGELVLSELKTRTHKSMPHSAQTARDCFQVGMYKLLFDGMVKHEVQRHHFIDYLKLRPRQVLDAVVRAYAGNIGVQVDTFGELLDIFFMFLTWFDLSCVDVLQLEYCYQGSGLPIGTKKVQFDEALLRAELQASLAYWTGEREPRGVDIEEAWKCRSCAYQDCCDWRKGRSQLFETMNATPGLK
;
A
#
# COMPACT_ATOMS: atom_id res chain seq x y z
N MET A 1 65.85 22.31 46.71
CA MET A 1 66.36 20.94 46.96
C MET A 1 65.40 19.98 46.28
N ASP A 2 65.19 20.08 44.96
CA ASP A 2 66.12 19.77 43.86
C ASP A 2 66.62 18.33 43.93
N ASN A 3 66.21 17.46 43.01
CA ASN A 3 66.98 17.31 41.77
C ASN A 3 66.22 16.58 40.65
N SER A 4 66.61 16.96 39.45
CA SER A 4 65.99 16.75 38.13
C SER A 4 66.85 15.80 37.27
N THR A 5 66.24 15.21 36.22
CA THR A 5 66.83 14.99 34.87
C THR A 5 65.70 14.47 33.94
N SER A 6 65.19 15.21 32.92
CA SER A 6 65.71 15.46 31.54
C SER A 6 65.85 14.15 30.72
N ALA A 7 65.39 13.97 29.47
CA ALA A 7 65.22 14.89 28.33
C ALA A 7 64.44 14.26 27.12
N GLU A 8 64.01 15.13 26.18
CA GLU A 8 63.91 15.01 24.68
C GLU A 8 62.85 14.08 24.01
N LEU A 9 61.90 14.56 23.19
CA LEU A 9 61.91 15.17 21.82
C LEU A 9 62.16 14.18 20.67
N ASN A 10 61.12 13.81 19.90
CA ASN A 10 60.91 14.17 18.48
C ASN A 10 59.97 13.21 17.72
N ASP A 11 59.19 13.85 16.85
CA ASP A 11 58.34 13.31 15.78
C ASP A 11 59.15 13.28 14.46
N TRP A 12 58.61 12.63 13.41
CA TRP A 12 58.99 12.63 11.97
C TRP A 12 59.60 11.34 11.34
N ASP A 13 58.80 10.79 10.39
CA ASP A 13 59.09 10.29 9.05
C ASP A 13 60.07 9.13 8.76
N GLY A 14 59.51 8.08 8.14
CA GLY A 14 59.78 7.82 6.72
C GLY A 14 60.64 6.60 6.30
N ILE A 15 60.03 5.75 5.45
CA ILE A 15 60.57 5.20 4.18
C ILE A 15 61.60 4.05 4.35
N SER A 16 61.57 2.90 3.66
CA SER A 16 60.85 2.37 2.47
C SER A 16 61.17 0.87 2.25
N ASP A 17 60.25 0.21 1.53
CA ASP A 17 60.42 -0.76 0.42
C ASP A 17 61.27 -2.03 0.61
N SER A 18 60.75 -3.22 0.34
CA SER A 18 60.31 -3.77 -0.97
C SER A 18 59.93 -5.26 -0.72
N GLU A 19 59.08 -6.00 -1.45
CA GLU A 19 58.60 -5.92 -2.84
C GLU A 19 57.41 -6.90 -3.06
N PHE A 20 56.43 -6.45 -3.87
CA PHE A 20 55.71 -7.12 -5.00
C PHE A 20 55.21 -8.59 -4.98
N LEU A 21 53.93 -8.76 -5.34
CA LEU A 21 53.50 -9.32 -6.63
C LEU A 21 52.03 -8.97 -7.01
N ASP A 22 51.85 -8.74 -8.30
CA ASP A 22 50.75 -8.06 -9.02
C ASP A 22 49.46 -8.86 -9.28
N ILE A 23 48.35 -8.13 -9.51
CA ILE A 23 47.15 -8.59 -10.24
C ILE A 23 46.79 -7.55 -11.32
N PRO A 24 46.66 -7.91 -12.61
CA PRO A 24 46.29 -6.99 -13.68
C PRO A 24 44.76 -6.89 -13.89
N LEU A 25 44.31 -5.66 -14.20
CA LEU A 25 43.00 -5.32 -14.75
C LEU A 25 43.12 -5.12 -16.27
N GLU A 26 42.36 -5.88 -17.06
CA GLU A 26 42.17 -5.63 -18.49
C GLU A 26 40.81 -4.96 -18.76
N TYR A 27 40.87 -3.80 -19.40
CA TYR A 27 39.78 -3.15 -20.13
C TYR A 27 39.99 -3.38 -21.63
N PRO A 28 38.92 -3.55 -22.43
CA PRO A 28 38.90 -3.14 -23.83
C PRO A 28 38.07 -1.84 -23.95
N GLY A 29 38.38 -0.82 -24.75
CA GLY A 29 39.32 -0.60 -25.83
C GLY A 29 38.78 0.64 -26.56
N ALA A 30 39.61 1.67 -26.71
CA ALA A 30 39.23 2.94 -27.34
C ALA A 30 39.24 2.83 -28.87
N ASP A 31 38.39 3.63 -29.53
CA ASP A 31 38.65 4.08 -30.89
C ASP A 31 38.57 5.61 -30.97
N VAL A 32 39.43 6.15 -31.84
CA VAL A 32 40.15 7.41 -31.70
C VAL A 32 39.61 8.53 -32.61
N CYS A 33 39.93 9.76 -32.22
CA CYS A 33 40.27 10.94 -33.06
C CYS A 33 39.22 12.04 -33.24
N GLY A 34 39.60 13.28 -32.89
CA GLY A 34 38.95 14.48 -33.40
C GLY A 34 39.08 15.76 -32.57
N SER A 35 40.30 16.28 -32.46
CA SER A 35 40.69 17.59 -31.93
C SER A 35 39.73 18.79 -32.14
N GLY A 36 39.58 19.64 -31.12
CA GLY A 36 39.06 21.01 -31.25
C GLY A 36 39.26 21.86 -29.99
N ARG A 37 40.09 22.90 -30.08
CA ARG A 37 40.68 23.73 -29.01
C ARG A 37 39.85 24.97 -28.65
N LYS A 38 39.96 25.39 -27.37
CA LYS A 38 39.99 26.78 -26.80
C LYS A 38 38.68 27.60 -26.92
N ARG A 39 38.34 28.62 -26.11
CA ARG A 39 38.72 29.22 -24.81
C ARG A 39 37.70 30.38 -24.60
N THR A 40 37.44 30.72 -23.34
CA THR A 40 37.15 32.08 -22.78
C THR A 40 35.92 32.90 -23.22
N GLY A 41 35.09 33.23 -22.21
CA GLY A 41 34.68 34.59 -21.81
C GLY A 41 34.01 35.52 -22.83
N ASP A 42 32.77 35.94 -22.57
CA ASP A 42 32.48 37.30 -22.07
C ASP A 42 30.98 37.64 -22.05
N ILE A 43 30.64 38.48 -21.09
CA ILE A 43 29.35 39.11 -20.82
C ILE A 43 29.15 40.27 -21.79
N VAL A 44 28.01 40.33 -22.52
CA VAL A 44 27.43 41.59 -23.00
C VAL A 44 25.89 41.49 -23.03
N LYS A 45 25.24 42.40 -22.29
CA LYS A 45 23.81 42.75 -22.42
C LYS A 45 23.55 43.42 -23.75
N CYS A 46 22.43 43.13 -24.41
CA CYS A 46 21.79 44.13 -25.26
C CYS A 46 20.26 43.98 -25.24
N SER A 47 19.61 45.08 -24.85
CA SER A 47 18.17 45.28 -24.95
C SER A 47 17.83 45.84 -26.33
N CYS A 48 16.74 45.39 -26.93
CA CYS A 48 15.93 46.24 -27.80
C CYS A 48 14.46 45.78 -27.79
N ASN A 49 13.61 46.80 -27.62
CA ASN A 49 12.16 46.79 -27.56
C ASN A 49 11.63 47.27 -28.93
N VAL A 50 10.30 47.35 -29.08
CA VAL A 50 9.49 47.84 -30.23
C VAL A 50 8.95 46.68 -31.09
N SER A 51 7.67 46.49 -31.47
CA SER A 51 6.32 47.01 -31.21
C SER A 51 5.55 46.93 -32.55
N ARG A 52 4.28 46.52 -32.48
CA ARG A 52 3.13 46.77 -33.40
C ARG A 52 2.69 45.71 -34.42
N ARG A 53 1.42 45.32 -34.16
CA ARG A 53 0.23 45.21 -35.04
C ARG A 53 0.11 43.97 -35.93
N GLY A 54 -0.98 43.24 -35.72
CA GLY A 54 -1.34 42.03 -36.43
C GLY A 54 -2.22 42.22 -37.66
N ILE A 55 -2.69 41.08 -38.18
CA ILE A 55 -3.93 40.82 -38.93
C ILE A 55 -4.08 39.29 -39.03
N ASN A 56 -5.33 38.84 -38.94
CA ASN A 56 -5.79 37.45 -39.03
C ASN A 56 -5.36 36.72 -40.31
N CYS A 57 -5.01 35.44 -40.18
CA CYS A 57 -5.38 34.40 -41.13
C CYS A 57 -5.76 33.14 -40.34
N LEU A 58 -6.93 32.58 -40.66
CA LEU A 58 -7.36 31.25 -40.24
C LEU A 58 -6.30 30.24 -40.65
N ASP A 59 -5.88 29.39 -39.71
CA ASP A 59 -5.50 28.03 -40.03
C ASP A 59 -6.08 27.09 -38.97
N PHE A 60 -6.83 26.11 -39.50
CA PHE A 60 -7.35 24.96 -38.82
C PHE A 60 -6.17 24.15 -38.26
N MET A 61 -5.96 24.19 -36.96
CA MET A 61 -5.11 23.23 -36.27
C MET A 61 -5.92 22.65 -35.12
N ASP A 62 -6.27 21.37 -35.27
CA ASP A 62 -6.69 20.49 -34.20
C ASP A 62 -5.66 20.60 -33.06
N ASN A 63 -6.00 21.39 -32.05
CA ASN A 63 -5.26 21.41 -30.80
C ASN A 63 -5.89 20.34 -29.92
N SER A 64 -5.53 19.08 -30.19
CA SER A 64 -5.55 18.05 -29.15
C SER A 64 -4.45 18.40 -28.16
N SER A 65 -4.74 19.36 -27.27
CA SER A 65 -4.00 19.50 -26.02
C SER A 65 -4.27 18.23 -25.23
N SER A 66 -3.41 17.25 -25.41
CA SER A 66 -3.23 16.12 -24.52
C SER A 66 -2.84 16.69 -23.15
N GLU A 67 -3.86 17.06 -22.38
CA GLU A 67 -3.78 17.08 -20.92
C GLU A 67 -3.44 15.64 -20.51
N GLU A 68 -2.14 15.35 -20.39
CA GLU A 68 -1.66 14.08 -19.88
C GLU A 68 -2.23 13.91 -18.48
N LEU A 69 -3.15 12.96 -18.39
CA LEU A 69 -3.95 12.67 -17.22
C LEU A 69 -3.04 12.06 -16.15
N ASP A 70 -2.85 12.83 -15.08
CA ASP A 70 -2.14 12.40 -13.90
C ASP A 70 -2.73 11.09 -13.36
N ASP A 71 -1.95 10.03 -13.46
CA ASP A 71 -2.28 8.72 -12.97
C ASP A 71 -1.68 8.57 -11.55
N TRP A 72 -2.52 8.24 -10.57
CA TRP A 72 -2.20 8.24 -9.13
C TRP A 72 -2.06 6.83 -8.56
N ASP A 73 -0.90 6.49 -7.97
CA ASP A 73 -0.72 5.24 -7.22
C ASP A 73 0.38 5.34 -6.16
N GLY A 74 0.09 4.71 -5.02
CA GLY A 74 0.98 4.49 -3.89
C GLY A 74 0.15 3.78 -2.82
N ILE A 75 0.20 2.45 -2.80
CA ILE A 75 -0.36 1.60 -1.75
C ILE A 75 0.83 1.08 -0.95
N SER A 76 0.90 1.38 0.34
CA SER A 76 1.69 0.59 1.29
C SER A 76 1.01 0.59 2.67
N ASP A 77 0.68 -0.62 3.12
CA ASP A 77 0.66 -1.06 4.53
C ASP A 77 1.43 -2.41 4.59
N SER A 78 2.40 -2.55 3.67
CA SER A 78 3.12 -3.74 3.21
C SER A 78 2.23 -4.97 2.89
N GLU A 79 2.42 -5.61 1.73
CA GLU A 79 1.66 -6.81 1.31
C GLU A 79 2.01 -8.08 2.13
N PHE A 80 2.20 -7.94 3.44
CA PHE A 80 3.24 -8.68 4.15
C PHE A 80 2.80 -9.47 5.37
N LEU A 81 1.58 -10.01 5.39
CA LEU A 81 1.30 -11.17 6.26
C LEU A 81 0.53 -12.33 5.62
N ASP A 82 0.35 -12.36 4.29
CA ASP A 82 -0.11 -13.56 3.57
C ASP A 82 0.40 -13.56 2.11
N ILE A 83 1.69 -13.87 1.90
CA ILE A 83 2.18 -14.34 0.60
C ILE A 83 2.36 -15.86 0.72
N PRO A 84 1.55 -16.71 0.08
CA PRO A 84 1.94 -18.07 -0.18
C PRO A 84 3.10 -18.02 -1.19
N LEU A 85 4.33 -18.19 -0.71
CA LEU A 85 5.48 -18.40 -1.58
C LEU A 85 5.36 -19.78 -2.21
N GLU A 86 4.66 -19.87 -3.35
CA GLU A 86 4.88 -20.98 -4.28
C GLU A 86 6.24 -20.78 -4.95
N TYR A 87 7.28 -21.43 -4.42
CA TYR A 87 8.54 -21.56 -5.14
C TYR A 87 8.42 -22.64 -6.22
N PRO A 88 8.82 -22.36 -7.47
CA PRO A 88 9.07 -23.40 -8.45
C PRO A 88 10.34 -24.15 -8.03
N GLY A 89 10.19 -25.40 -7.61
CA GLY A 89 11.31 -26.29 -7.34
C GLY A 89 12.15 -26.55 -8.61
N PRO A 90 13.44 -26.91 -8.45
CA PRO A 90 14.35 -27.07 -9.57
C PRO A 90 14.04 -28.34 -10.36
N GLY A 91 13.91 -28.17 -11.68
CA GLY A 91 14.27 -29.13 -12.72
C GLY A 91 13.81 -30.58 -12.57
N SER A 92 12.79 -30.95 -13.34
CA SER A 92 12.77 -32.27 -13.97
C SER A 92 12.24 -32.16 -15.41
N PRO A 93 12.69 -33.03 -16.32
CA PRO A 93 13.03 -32.65 -17.69
C PRO A 93 11.83 -32.63 -18.64
N GLN A 94 11.93 -31.78 -19.66
CA GLN A 94 11.05 -31.78 -20.82
C GLN A 94 11.05 -33.14 -21.53
N PRO A 95 9.90 -33.60 -22.05
CA PRO A 95 9.89 -34.47 -23.20
C PRO A 95 9.62 -33.64 -24.46
N THR A 96 10.60 -33.70 -25.34
CA THR A 96 10.57 -33.29 -26.74
C THR A 96 9.43 -33.94 -27.52
N CYS A 97 8.86 -33.17 -28.46
CA CYS A 97 7.97 -33.65 -29.50
C CYS A 97 8.68 -34.63 -30.43
N CYS A 98 8.09 -35.81 -30.67
CA CYS A 98 8.33 -36.63 -31.87
C CYS A 98 7.04 -37.34 -32.30
N THR A 99 6.88 -37.38 -33.62
CA THR A 99 5.79 -37.90 -34.42
C THR A 99 5.71 -39.43 -34.51
N ARG A 100 4.49 -39.89 -34.84
CA ARG A 100 4.10 -41.02 -35.71
C ARG A 100 4.03 -42.47 -35.18
N ASP A 101 2.86 -43.04 -35.53
CA ASP A 101 2.55 -44.40 -36.00
C ASP A 101 2.66 -45.61 -35.06
N SER A 102 1.49 -46.24 -34.80
CA SER A 102 1.14 -47.60 -35.28
C SER A 102 0.24 -48.38 -34.30
N ASN A 103 -0.99 -48.64 -34.76
CA ASN A 103 -1.82 -49.85 -34.64
C ASN A 103 -1.58 -50.90 -33.53
N GLU A 104 -2.68 -51.27 -32.87
CA GLU A 104 -3.30 -52.62 -32.74
C GLU A 104 -4.12 -52.66 -31.43
N ASP A 105 -5.32 -53.22 -31.29
CA ASP A 105 -6.36 -53.74 -32.17
C ASP A 105 -7.57 -54.12 -31.26
N LYS A 106 -8.77 -54.31 -31.86
CA LYS A 106 -10.02 -54.91 -31.29
C LYS A 106 -10.91 -53.97 -30.44
N GLN A 107 -12.24 -53.83 -30.63
CA GLN A 107 -13.23 -54.70 -31.28
C GLN A 107 -14.55 -53.92 -31.56
N PHE A 108 -15.02 -53.98 -32.81
CA PHE A 108 -16.42 -54.12 -33.30
C PHE A 108 -17.64 -53.58 -32.49
N HIS A 109 -18.37 -52.60 -33.04
CA HIS A 109 -19.64 -52.75 -33.82
C HIS A 109 -20.52 -51.48 -33.73
N HIS A 110 -20.74 -50.89 -34.91
CA HIS A 110 -21.71 -49.86 -35.24
C HIS A 110 -23.11 -50.48 -35.42
N VAL A 111 -24.19 -49.76 -35.09
CA VAL A 111 -25.32 -49.43 -36.01
C VAL A 111 -26.32 -48.50 -35.31
N THR A 112 -26.71 -47.47 -36.06
CA THR A 112 -27.65 -46.40 -35.78
C THR A 112 -29.05 -46.68 -36.36
N LYS A 113 -30.06 -45.94 -35.87
CA LYS A 113 -31.19 -45.24 -36.58
C LYS A 113 -32.62 -45.50 -36.03
N THR A 114 -33.20 -44.42 -35.46
CA THR A 114 -34.49 -43.69 -35.76
C THR A 114 -35.58 -44.39 -36.62
N PRO A 115 -36.91 -44.09 -36.56
CA PRO A 115 -37.52 -42.72 -36.74
C PRO A 115 -38.93 -42.45 -36.07
N ASP A 116 -39.32 -41.19 -35.75
CA ASP A 116 -40.23 -40.23 -36.45
C ASP A 116 -41.76 -40.31 -36.14
N ARG A 117 -42.38 -39.21 -35.64
CA ARG A 117 -43.51 -38.45 -36.29
C ARG A 117 -44.25 -37.40 -35.41
N SER A 118 -44.13 -36.15 -35.87
CA SER A 118 -45.09 -35.01 -35.96
C SER A 118 -46.46 -34.96 -35.23
N LYS A 119 -46.79 -33.76 -34.68
CA LYS A 119 -47.91 -32.82 -35.04
C LYS A 119 -48.17 -31.78 -33.92
N GLU A 120 -47.96 -30.48 -34.18
CA GLU A 120 -48.98 -29.42 -34.39
C GLU A 120 -49.91 -29.08 -33.19
N ARG A 121 -49.80 -27.85 -32.65
CA ARG A 121 -50.78 -26.74 -32.78
C ARG A 121 -50.98 -25.86 -31.51
N ASN A 122 -50.99 -24.55 -31.81
CA ASN A 122 -51.39 -23.31 -31.13
C ASN A 122 -52.34 -23.26 -29.90
N GLU A 123 -52.06 -22.22 -29.11
CA GLU A 123 -52.96 -21.17 -28.53
C GLU A 123 -53.77 -21.39 -27.22
N ASP A 124 -53.75 -20.28 -26.46
CA ASP A 124 -54.76 -19.74 -25.54
C ASP A 124 -54.77 -20.03 -24.01
N ARG A 125 -54.29 -19.00 -23.27
CA ARG A 125 -55.06 -18.09 -22.42
C ARG A 125 -55.73 -18.61 -21.12
N LYS A 126 -55.24 -18.07 -20.00
CA LYS A 126 -55.91 -17.73 -18.71
C LYS A 126 -56.65 -18.84 -17.94
N SER A 127 -56.23 -19.07 -16.69
CA SER A 127 -57.11 -18.91 -15.53
C SER A 127 -56.30 -18.83 -14.22
N CYS A 128 -56.81 -18.04 -13.29
CA CYS A 128 -56.27 -17.69 -11.99
C CYS A 128 -57.26 -18.24 -10.94
N GLU A 129 -56.78 -18.95 -9.91
CA GLU A 129 -57.52 -19.28 -8.66
C GLU A 129 -56.46 -19.80 -7.66
N GLU A 130 -55.91 -18.94 -6.78
CA GLU A 130 -56.34 -18.70 -5.40
C GLU A 130 -56.36 -19.94 -4.47
N ILE A 131 -55.26 -20.14 -3.70
CA ILE A 131 -55.35 -20.63 -2.31
C ILE A 131 -54.40 -19.80 -1.42
N GLN A 132 -55.00 -18.80 -0.76
CA GLN A 132 -54.84 -18.46 0.66
C GLN A 132 -53.42 -18.50 1.27
N GLY A 133 -52.81 -17.31 1.34
CA GLY A 133 -52.64 -16.65 2.64
C GLY A 133 -51.84 -17.36 3.73
N VAL A 134 -50.55 -17.62 3.50
CA VAL A 134 -49.57 -17.68 4.61
C VAL A 134 -48.70 -16.44 4.52
N LYS A 135 -49.02 -15.43 5.33
CA LYS A 135 -48.13 -14.30 5.60
C LYS A 135 -46.85 -14.84 6.23
N ARG A 136 -45.88 -15.26 5.42
CA ARG A 136 -44.49 -15.39 5.88
C ARG A 136 -44.09 -13.99 6.30
N LYS A 137 -44.04 -13.76 7.62
CA LYS A 137 -43.23 -12.69 8.20
C LYS A 137 -41.81 -12.91 7.69
N ILE A 138 -41.46 -12.26 6.60
CA ILE A 138 -40.07 -12.03 6.24
C ILE A 138 -39.59 -11.11 7.36
N TYR A 139 -38.99 -11.71 8.40
CA TYR A 139 -38.09 -10.96 9.26
C TYR A 139 -37.07 -10.36 8.30
N ARG A 140 -37.19 -9.06 8.00
CA ARG A 140 -36.13 -8.32 7.33
C ARG A 140 -34.96 -8.39 8.29
N VAL A 141 -34.07 -9.37 8.09
CA VAL A 141 -32.77 -9.38 8.72
C VAL A 141 -32.18 -8.02 8.39
N ALA A 142 -31.82 -7.24 9.42
CA ALA A 142 -31.18 -5.96 9.20
C ALA A 142 -30.01 -6.17 8.23
N PRO A 143 -29.85 -5.32 7.21
CA PRO A 143 -28.74 -5.46 6.28
C PRO A 143 -27.45 -5.51 7.08
N ARG A 144 -26.65 -6.56 6.88
CA ARG A 144 -25.35 -6.73 7.54
C ARG A 144 -24.50 -5.50 7.26
N SER A 145 -23.82 -4.99 8.28
CA SER A 145 -22.88 -3.87 8.09
C SER A 145 -21.77 -4.27 7.11
N PRO A 146 -21.10 -3.33 6.42
CA PRO A 146 -19.97 -3.69 5.57
C PRO A 146 -18.85 -4.43 6.30
N MET A 147 -18.60 -4.13 7.58
CA MET A 147 -17.69 -4.93 8.43
C MET A 147 -18.09 -6.41 8.46
N GLU A 148 -19.36 -6.70 8.74
CA GLU A 148 -19.89 -8.09 8.76
C GLU A 148 -19.95 -8.71 7.37
N ARG A 149 -20.38 -7.95 6.37
CA ARG A 149 -20.53 -8.39 4.97
C ARG A 149 -19.19 -8.83 4.39
N PHE A 150 -18.13 -8.06 4.65
CA PHE A 150 -16.78 -8.36 4.19
C PHE A 150 -15.94 -9.12 5.22
N ARG A 151 -16.58 -9.62 6.30
CA ARG A 151 -15.96 -10.44 7.37
C ARG A 151 -14.71 -9.81 7.97
N ARG A 152 -14.72 -8.49 8.16
CA ARG A 152 -13.60 -7.74 8.75
C ARG A 152 -13.76 -7.65 10.26
N GLN A 153 -12.70 -7.95 10.98
CA GLN A 153 -12.59 -7.74 12.42
C GLN A 153 -11.88 -6.43 12.78
N HIS A 154 -11.09 -5.93 11.84
CA HIS A 154 -10.38 -4.67 11.92
C HIS A 154 -10.34 -4.00 10.54
N LEU A 155 -9.98 -2.72 10.52
CA LEU A 155 -9.66 -1.98 9.31
C LEU A 155 -8.18 -1.62 9.28
N ASN A 156 -7.60 -1.62 8.08
CA ASN A 156 -6.24 -1.15 7.89
C ASN A 156 -6.24 0.33 7.54
N VAL A 157 -5.24 1.07 8.02
CA VAL A 157 -5.10 2.51 7.74
C VAL A 157 -5.06 2.76 6.23
N THR A 158 -4.29 1.98 5.46
CA THR A 158 -4.23 2.11 4.00
C THR A 158 -5.58 1.92 3.33
N LEU A 159 -6.40 0.96 3.78
CA LEU A 159 -7.74 0.76 3.23
C LEU A 159 -8.65 1.97 3.53
N LEU A 160 -8.54 2.52 4.73
CA LEU A 160 -9.32 3.70 5.11
C LEU A 160 -8.85 4.95 4.33
N SER A 161 -7.55 5.08 4.09
CA SER A 161 -6.99 6.12 3.21
C SER A 161 -7.43 5.91 1.75
N GLU A 162 -7.51 4.68 1.25
CA GLU A 162 -8.14 4.42 -0.06
C GLU A 162 -9.60 4.87 -0.09
N GLN A 163 -10.33 4.75 1.02
CA GLN A 163 -11.71 5.19 1.13
C GLN A 163 -11.85 6.71 1.05
N SER A 164 -10.97 7.48 1.71
CA SER A 164 -11.00 8.95 1.63
C SER A 164 -10.74 9.47 0.20
N TRP A 165 -10.13 8.64 -0.66
CA TRP A 165 -10.05 8.93 -2.09
C TRP A 165 -11.37 8.70 -2.84
N CYS A 166 -11.98 7.53 -2.66
CA CYS A 166 -13.27 7.15 -3.26
C CYS A 166 -13.81 5.86 -2.63
N GLU A 167 -14.95 5.94 -1.94
CA GLU A 167 -15.53 4.77 -1.28
C GLU A 167 -16.00 3.73 -2.29
N MET A 168 -16.59 4.17 -3.41
CA MET A 168 -16.98 3.26 -4.50
C MET A 168 -15.80 2.47 -5.06
N LYS A 169 -14.58 3.04 -5.07
CA LYS A 169 -13.36 2.29 -5.45
C LYS A 169 -13.09 1.18 -4.46
N VAL A 170 -13.14 1.47 -3.15
CA VAL A 170 -12.96 0.48 -2.08
C VAL A 170 -13.99 -0.64 -2.19
N VAL A 171 -15.28 -0.30 -2.29
CA VAL A 171 -16.36 -1.28 -2.41
C VAL A 171 -16.17 -2.18 -3.62
N ASN A 172 -15.90 -1.60 -4.80
CA ASN A 172 -15.66 -2.39 -6.00
C ASN A 172 -14.41 -3.26 -5.89
N GLY A 173 -13.34 -2.78 -5.26
CA GLY A 173 -12.15 -3.57 -5.01
C GLY A 173 -12.39 -4.79 -4.11
N LEU A 174 -13.29 -4.67 -3.12
CA LEU A 174 -13.70 -5.79 -2.27
C LEU A 174 -14.62 -6.77 -2.98
N LEU A 175 -15.52 -6.27 -3.84
CA LEU A 175 -16.44 -7.10 -4.61
C LEU A 175 -15.78 -7.79 -5.81
N ARG A 176 -14.68 -7.23 -6.32
CA ARG A 176 -13.99 -7.68 -7.54
C ARG A 176 -12.49 -7.85 -7.29
N PRO A 177 -12.09 -8.82 -6.47
CA PRO A 177 -10.69 -9.01 -6.08
C PRO A 177 -9.76 -9.26 -7.27
N GLN A 178 -10.25 -9.80 -8.39
CA GLN A 178 -9.44 -10.00 -9.59
C GLN A 178 -9.05 -8.68 -10.28
N ILE A 179 -9.89 -7.65 -10.20
CA ILE A 179 -9.53 -6.32 -10.72
C ILE A 179 -8.54 -5.66 -9.76
N ARG A 180 -8.80 -5.72 -8.45
CA ARG A 180 -7.89 -5.20 -7.41
C ARG A 180 -6.50 -5.82 -7.48
N LYS A 181 -6.43 -7.14 -7.72
CA LYS A 181 -5.16 -7.85 -7.91
C LYS A 181 -4.40 -7.32 -9.12
N ARG A 182 -5.05 -7.18 -10.28
CA ARG A 182 -4.42 -6.63 -11.49
C ARG A 182 -3.96 -5.17 -11.33
N GLU A 183 -4.73 -4.37 -10.61
CA GLU A 183 -4.37 -2.98 -10.26
C GLU A 183 -3.08 -2.95 -9.42
N LYS A 184 -2.98 -3.78 -8.38
CA LYS A 184 -1.78 -3.93 -7.55
C LYS A 184 -0.58 -4.51 -8.30
N GLU A 185 -0.85 -5.34 -9.29
CA GLU A 185 0.14 -5.97 -10.17
C GLU A 185 0.50 -5.09 -11.39
N CYS A 186 0.09 -3.82 -11.46
CA CYS A 186 0.58 -2.96 -12.54
C CYS A 186 2.06 -2.60 -12.32
N GLU A 187 2.78 -2.29 -13.40
CA GLU A 187 4.22 -1.98 -13.35
C GLU A 187 4.53 -0.84 -12.37
N ARG A 188 3.74 0.24 -12.43
CA ARG A 188 3.86 1.39 -11.52
C ARG A 188 3.78 1.00 -10.05
N MET A 189 2.83 0.14 -9.69
CA MET A 189 2.65 -0.34 -8.32
C MET A 189 3.82 -1.24 -7.90
N ARG A 190 4.29 -2.12 -8.78
CA ARG A 190 5.47 -2.97 -8.53
C ARG A 190 6.74 -2.14 -8.31
N THR A 191 6.99 -1.13 -9.16
CA THR A 191 8.14 -0.24 -9.00
C THR A 191 8.08 0.51 -7.67
N GLY A 192 6.89 1.00 -7.28
CA GLY A 192 6.69 1.60 -5.97
C GLY A 192 7.01 0.62 -4.84
N ALA A 193 6.48 -0.59 -4.89
CA ALA A 193 6.71 -1.62 -3.88
C ALA A 193 8.20 -2.02 -3.77
N ILE A 194 8.93 -2.09 -4.89
CA ILE A 194 10.38 -2.35 -4.88
C ILE A 194 11.13 -1.24 -4.13
N ILE A 195 10.78 0.03 -4.34
CA ILE A 195 11.43 1.16 -3.64
C ILE A 195 11.17 1.11 -2.13
N HIS A 196 9.95 0.74 -1.70
CA HIS A 196 9.67 0.50 -0.28
C HIS A 196 10.50 -0.67 0.25
N LEU A 197 10.50 -1.81 -0.45
CA LEU A 197 11.25 -3.00 -0.05
C LEU A 197 12.77 -2.74 0.06
N GLU A 198 13.37 -2.03 -0.90
CA GLU A 198 14.78 -1.64 -0.84
C GLU A 198 15.09 -0.79 0.39
N ARG A 199 14.15 0.08 0.78
CA ARG A 199 14.24 0.88 2.01
C ARG A 199 14.07 0.04 3.26
N GLU A 200 13.16 -0.92 3.26
CA GLU A 200 12.98 -1.86 4.37
C GLU A 200 14.22 -2.72 4.59
N MET A 201 14.81 -3.25 3.51
CA MET A 201 15.98 -4.13 3.53
C MET A 201 17.30 -3.43 3.87
N ALA A 202 17.34 -2.09 3.84
CA ALA A 202 18.49 -1.31 4.27
C ALA A 202 18.79 -1.46 5.78
N ILE A 203 17.81 -1.95 6.56
CA ILE A 203 17.95 -2.31 7.96
C ILE A 203 17.96 -3.84 8.05
N PRO A 204 18.99 -4.49 8.63
CA PRO A 204 19.02 -5.95 8.74
C PRO A 204 17.84 -6.49 9.56
N LYS A 205 16.85 -7.11 8.90
CA LYS A 205 15.82 -7.91 9.57
C LYS A 205 16.15 -9.38 9.42
N THR A 206 16.14 -10.12 10.51
CA THR A 206 16.37 -11.57 10.48
C THR A 206 15.06 -12.32 10.69
N ILE A 207 14.88 -13.33 9.84
CA ILE A 207 14.00 -14.51 9.93
C ILE A 207 12.68 -14.42 9.14
N PRO A 208 12.61 -15.08 7.96
CA PRO A 208 11.33 -15.44 7.35
C PRO A 208 10.67 -16.55 8.17
N VAL A 209 9.47 -16.29 8.70
CA VAL A 209 8.65 -17.27 9.41
C VAL A 209 7.49 -17.67 8.51
N ASP A 210 7.36 -18.96 8.22
CA ASP A 210 6.16 -19.52 7.57
C ASP A 210 5.07 -19.69 8.64
N ILE A 211 4.28 -18.64 8.83
CA ILE A 211 3.31 -18.52 9.93
C ILE A 211 1.99 -19.18 9.54
N ARG A 212 1.48 -20.12 10.33
CA ARG A 212 0.27 -20.88 9.99
C ARG A 212 -0.86 -20.93 11.04
N PRO A 213 -0.79 -20.18 12.16
CA PRO A 213 -1.99 -19.73 12.87
C PRO A 213 -2.11 -18.20 12.99
N ARG A 214 -3.35 -17.70 13.09
CA ARG A 214 -3.67 -16.26 13.19
C ARG A 214 -2.97 -15.58 14.37
N GLU A 215 -2.83 -16.29 15.49
CA GLU A 215 -2.17 -15.78 16.69
C GLU A 215 -0.66 -15.54 16.48
N ASP A 216 0.02 -16.38 15.69
CA ASP A 216 1.44 -16.21 15.40
C ASP A 216 1.70 -14.99 14.50
N THR A 217 0.77 -14.71 13.58
CA THR A 217 0.82 -13.52 12.71
C THR A 217 0.81 -12.24 13.54
N GLU A 218 -0.02 -12.20 14.57
CA GLU A 218 -0.07 -11.09 15.51
C GLU A 218 1.13 -11.11 16.47
N ALA A 219 1.59 -12.29 16.90
CA ALA A 219 2.76 -12.44 17.76
C ALA A 219 4.02 -11.84 17.13
N VAL A 220 4.25 -12.08 15.84
CA VAL A 220 5.42 -11.55 15.13
C VAL A 220 5.42 -10.02 15.12
N LYS A 221 4.26 -9.37 14.95
CA LYS A 221 4.15 -7.90 15.05
C LYS A 221 4.56 -7.40 16.43
N LEU A 222 4.12 -8.08 17.50
CA LEU A 222 4.48 -7.71 18.87
C LEU A 222 5.98 -7.91 19.13
N LEU A 223 6.56 -9.03 18.66
CA LEU A 223 8.00 -9.29 18.78
C LEU A 223 8.84 -8.27 18.01
N HIS A 224 8.38 -7.84 16.83
CA HIS A 224 9.01 -6.75 16.09
C HIS A 224 9.01 -5.45 16.92
N LEU A 225 7.88 -5.09 17.54
CA LEU A 225 7.81 -3.91 18.40
C LEU A 225 8.77 -3.97 19.60
N LEU A 226 8.93 -5.14 20.21
CA LEU A 226 9.89 -5.34 21.31
C LEU A 226 11.35 -5.07 20.91
N GLN A 227 11.69 -5.23 19.63
CA GLN A 227 13.02 -4.88 19.09
C GLN A 227 13.11 -3.41 18.67
N MET A 228 12.11 -2.91 17.94
CA MET A 228 12.15 -1.56 17.36
C MET A 228 12.07 -0.46 18.42
N ILE A 229 11.36 -0.65 19.52
CA ILE A 229 11.20 0.40 20.54
C ILE A 229 12.54 0.78 21.19
N PRO A 230 13.36 -0.17 21.69
CA PRO A 230 14.71 0.15 22.17
C PRO A 230 15.59 0.82 21.12
N GLU A 231 15.60 0.31 19.88
CA GLU A 231 16.38 0.89 18.77
C GLU A 231 15.99 2.36 18.54
N LEU A 232 14.69 2.66 18.50
CA LEU A 232 14.18 4.02 18.34
C LEU A 232 14.63 4.93 19.49
N LEU A 233 14.56 4.45 20.74
CA LEU A 233 14.98 5.20 21.93
C LEU A 233 16.49 5.43 22.01
N GLU A 234 17.28 4.54 21.39
CA GLU A 234 18.73 4.73 21.19
C GLU A 234 19.04 5.71 20.03
N GLY A 235 18.02 6.32 19.44
CA GLY A 235 18.12 7.30 18.37
C GLY A 235 18.30 6.69 16.98
N GLN A 236 18.10 5.37 16.84
CA GLN A 236 18.08 4.72 15.53
C GLN A 236 16.79 5.05 14.78
N CYS A 237 16.86 4.95 13.46
CA CYS A 237 15.70 4.99 12.60
C CYS A 237 15.10 3.58 12.51
N VAL A 238 13.79 3.46 12.73
CA VAL A 238 13.06 2.18 12.62
C VAL A 238 12.04 2.24 11.50
N ARG A 239 11.81 1.10 10.83
CA ARG A 239 10.95 0.99 9.65
C ARG A 239 10.01 -0.19 9.71
N GLU A 240 8.85 -0.03 9.07
CA GLU A 240 7.71 -0.94 9.17
C GLU A 240 7.24 -1.12 10.62
N PHE A 241 7.04 0.00 11.33
CA PHE A 241 6.62 -0.02 12.73
C PHE A 241 5.11 -0.31 12.84
N PRO A 242 4.68 -1.47 13.38
CA PRO A 242 3.27 -1.79 13.49
C PRO A 242 2.57 -0.89 14.50
N VAL A 243 1.43 -0.33 14.13
CA VAL A 243 0.55 0.42 15.03
C VAL A 243 -0.85 -0.15 15.03
N PHE A 244 -1.52 -0.05 16.18
CA PHE A 244 -2.86 -0.57 16.34
C PHE A 244 -3.58 0.15 17.48
N GLY A 245 -4.91 0.11 17.46
CA GLY A 245 -5.71 0.75 18.48
C GLY A 245 -7.20 0.69 18.16
N VAL A 246 -8.02 1.09 19.13
CA VAL A 246 -9.46 1.20 18.94
C VAL A 246 -9.80 2.67 18.75
N LEU A 247 -10.32 3.02 17.57
CA LEU A 247 -10.78 4.37 17.25
C LEU A 247 -12.26 4.30 16.89
N GLU A 248 -13.08 5.13 17.53
CA GLU A 248 -14.53 5.22 17.27
C GLU A 248 -15.24 3.84 17.30
N GLY A 249 -14.82 2.96 18.22
CA GLY A 249 -15.39 1.61 18.39
C GLY A 249 -14.97 0.58 17.33
N VAL A 250 -13.97 0.88 16.50
CA VAL A 250 -13.42 -0.04 15.50
C VAL A 250 -11.93 -0.27 15.78
N PHE A 251 -11.49 -1.53 15.71
CA PHE A 251 -10.08 -1.87 15.81
C PHE A 251 -9.37 -1.55 14.50
N PHE A 252 -8.28 -0.80 14.59
CA PHE A 252 -7.45 -0.41 13.46
C PHE A 252 -6.05 -0.99 13.59
N MET A 253 -5.47 -1.29 12.43
CA MET A 253 -4.08 -1.68 12.29
C MET A 253 -3.43 -0.86 11.18
N GLY A 254 -2.14 -0.61 11.30
CA GLY A 254 -1.36 0.10 10.31
C GLY A 254 0.12 -0.22 10.46
N VAL A 255 0.90 0.13 9.45
CA VAL A 255 2.34 0.02 9.49
C VAL A 255 2.92 1.38 9.11
N ILE A 256 3.70 1.97 10.01
CA ILE A 256 4.40 3.23 9.75
C ILE A 256 5.68 2.90 8.98
N ASP A 257 5.85 3.51 7.82
CA ASP A 257 7.06 3.33 6.99
C ASP A 257 8.34 3.66 7.77
N GLU A 258 8.39 4.81 8.46
CA GLU A 258 9.57 5.27 9.18
C GLU A 258 9.26 6.08 10.45
N LEU A 259 9.96 5.77 11.54
CA LEU A 259 10.05 6.59 12.75
C LEU A 259 11.52 6.90 13.08
N SER A 260 11.81 8.17 13.39
CA SER A 260 13.14 8.60 13.80
C SER A 260 13.10 9.90 14.61
N TYR A 261 14.12 10.13 15.45
CA TYR A 261 14.31 11.41 16.12
C TYR A 261 15.12 12.36 15.22
N ASN A 262 14.63 13.60 15.06
CA ASN A 262 15.39 14.62 14.34
C ASN A 262 16.46 15.28 15.23
N HIS A 263 17.25 16.18 14.66
CA HIS A 263 18.33 16.89 15.37
C HIS A 263 17.85 17.78 16.55
N LYS A 264 16.54 18.01 16.70
CA LYS A 264 15.94 18.74 17.83
C LYS A 264 15.43 17.81 18.92
N GLY A 265 15.52 16.49 18.74
CA GLY A 265 14.93 15.50 19.63
C GLY A 265 13.42 15.35 19.44
N GLU A 266 12.83 15.87 18.35
CA GLU A 266 11.42 15.66 18.02
C GLU A 266 11.26 14.29 17.34
N LEU A 267 10.27 13.51 17.77
CA LEU A 267 9.92 12.24 17.12
C LEU A 267 9.19 12.52 15.80
N VAL A 268 9.75 12.04 14.69
CA VAL A 268 9.23 12.22 13.34
C VAL A 268 8.64 10.92 12.83
N LEU A 269 7.38 10.99 12.40
CA LEU A 269 6.72 9.96 11.60
C LEU A 269 6.78 10.37 10.14
N SER A 270 7.44 9.55 9.31
CA SER A 270 7.63 9.82 7.88
C SER A 270 7.02 8.70 7.04
N GLU A 271 6.10 9.06 6.17
CA GLU A 271 5.49 8.16 5.17
C GLU A 271 6.11 8.43 3.80
N LEU A 272 6.54 7.37 3.12
CA LEU A 272 7.08 7.45 1.77
C LEU A 272 5.97 7.25 0.74
N LYS A 273 5.97 8.11 -0.28
CA LYS A 273 5.14 7.97 -1.47
C LYS A 273 6.01 7.98 -2.71
N THR A 274 5.73 7.05 -3.61
CA THR A 274 6.43 6.96 -4.90
C THR A 274 5.59 7.64 -5.99
N ARG A 275 6.25 8.30 -6.95
CA ARG A 275 5.57 9.00 -8.04
C ARG A 275 6.21 8.71 -9.39
N THR A 276 5.36 8.60 -10.41
CA THR A 276 5.77 8.49 -11.82
C THR A 276 6.22 9.81 -12.44
N HIS A 277 5.87 10.95 -11.81
CA HIS A 277 6.27 12.28 -12.25
C HIS A 277 7.21 12.92 -11.23
N LYS A 278 8.25 13.63 -11.71
CA LYS A 278 9.27 14.29 -10.88
C LYS A 278 8.78 15.66 -10.37
N SER A 279 7.61 15.68 -9.75
CA SER A 279 7.00 16.88 -9.18
C SER A 279 6.28 16.56 -7.86
N MET A 280 6.01 17.59 -7.05
CA MET A 280 5.20 17.43 -5.83
C MET A 280 3.71 17.26 -6.19
N PRO A 281 2.93 16.47 -5.43
CA PRO A 281 1.52 16.27 -5.73
C PRO A 281 0.71 17.52 -5.42
N HIS A 282 -0.44 17.65 -6.09
CA HIS A 282 -1.42 18.68 -5.81
C HIS A 282 -2.09 18.42 -4.44
N SER A 283 -2.67 19.47 -3.86
CA SER A 283 -3.30 19.43 -2.53
C SER A 283 -4.37 18.34 -2.40
N ALA A 284 -5.22 18.18 -3.41
CA ALA A 284 -6.26 17.16 -3.47
C ALA A 284 -5.72 15.72 -3.37
N GLN A 285 -4.52 15.44 -3.89
CA GLN A 285 -3.90 14.11 -3.78
C GLN A 285 -3.18 13.94 -2.47
N THR A 286 -2.62 15.03 -1.94
CA THR A 286 -1.96 14.99 -0.64
C THR A 286 -2.96 14.85 0.51
N ALA A 287 -4.23 15.23 0.33
CA ALA A 287 -5.24 15.16 1.39
C ALA A 287 -5.37 13.73 1.96
N ARG A 288 -5.40 12.73 1.07
CA ARG A 288 -5.40 11.31 1.44
C ARG A 288 -4.15 10.92 2.23
N ASP A 289 -2.98 11.33 1.76
CA ASP A 289 -1.71 11.00 2.40
C ASP A 289 -1.59 11.69 3.77
N CYS A 290 -2.08 12.93 3.91
CA CYS A 290 -2.23 13.63 5.18
C CYS A 290 -3.16 12.88 6.15
N PHE A 291 -4.31 12.40 5.66
CA PHE A 291 -5.24 11.59 6.44
C PHE A 291 -4.56 10.30 6.94
N GLN A 292 -3.78 9.63 6.08
CA GLN A 292 -3.04 8.42 6.43
C GLN A 292 -2.05 8.65 7.58
N VAL A 293 -1.16 9.64 7.48
CA VAL A 293 -0.19 9.92 8.57
C VAL A 293 -0.86 10.44 9.84
N GLY A 294 -1.99 11.13 9.72
CA GLY A 294 -2.82 11.52 10.85
C GLY A 294 -3.40 10.30 11.57
N MET A 295 -3.91 9.31 10.83
CA MET A 295 -4.40 8.05 11.38
C MET A 295 -3.28 7.28 12.10
N TYR A 296 -2.09 7.18 11.51
CA TYR A 296 -0.96 6.56 12.18
C TYR A 296 -0.59 7.29 13.47
N LYS A 297 -0.60 8.62 13.49
CA LYS A 297 -0.37 9.40 14.71
C LYS A 297 -1.38 9.07 15.81
N LEU A 298 -2.68 9.01 15.48
CA LEU A 298 -3.70 8.64 16.46
C LEU A 298 -3.45 7.26 17.07
N LEU A 299 -3.07 6.28 16.25
CA LEU A 299 -2.80 4.93 16.72
C LEU A 299 -1.52 4.87 17.57
N PHE A 300 -0.44 5.47 17.09
CA PHE A 300 0.84 5.49 17.80
C PHE A 300 0.71 6.21 19.14
N ASP A 301 0.17 7.43 19.15
CA ASP A 301 -0.01 8.19 20.39
C ASP A 301 -0.96 7.47 21.35
N GLY A 302 -1.99 6.78 20.84
CA GLY A 302 -2.88 5.95 21.66
C GLY A 302 -2.17 4.76 22.30
N MET A 303 -1.24 4.11 21.60
CA MET A 303 -0.39 3.06 22.18
C MET A 303 0.49 3.62 23.30
N VAL A 304 1.16 4.76 23.05
CA VAL A 304 2.02 5.46 24.02
C VAL A 304 1.22 5.90 25.26
N LYS A 305 0.01 6.40 25.08
CA LYS A 305 -0.89 6.83 26.16
C LYS A 305 -1.60 5.68 26.88
N HIS A 306 -1.25 4.43 26.56
CA HIS A 306 -1.86 3.21 27.13
C HIS A 306 -3.38 3.11 26.89
N GLU A 307 -3.88 3.68 25.80
CA GLU A 307 -5.29 3.58 25.40
C GLU A 307 -5.60 2.18 24.82
N VAL A 308 -4.57 1.48 24.34
CA VAL A 308 -4.68 0.09 23.87
C VAL A 308 -4.52 -0.87 25.04
N GLN A 309 -5.41 -1.85 25.15
CA GLN A 309 -5.41 -2.84 26.23
C GLN A 309 -5.44 -4.26 25.69
N ARG A 310 -5.00 -5.22 26.53
CA ARG A 310 -5.01 -6.66 26.24
C ARG A 310 -6.33 -7.17 25.66
N HIS A 311 -7.45 -6.75 26.26
CA HIS A 311 -8.76 -7.24 25.85
C HIS A 311 -9.14 -6.75 24.44
N HIS A 312 -8.62 -5.62 23.95
CA HIS A 312 -8.88 -5.16 22.59
C HIS A 312 -8.41 -6.18 21.55
N PHE A 313 -7.24 -6.79 21.73
CA PHE A 313 -6.75 -7.85 20.84
C PHE A 313 -7.63 -9.10 20.88
N ILE A 314 -7.99 -9.54 22.08
CA ILE A 314 -8.77 -10.77 22.28
C ILE A 314 -10.17 -10.60 21.69
N ASP A 315 -10.82 -9.49 22.02
CA ASP A 315 -12.25 -9.29 21.75
C ASP A 315 -12.50 -8.82 20.32
N TYR A 316 -11.68 -7.92 19.76
CA TYR A 316 -11.89 -7.47 18.38
C TYR A 316 -11.39 -8.49 17.36
N LEU A 317 -10.15 -8.98 17.53
CA LEU A 317 -9.53 -9.92 16.59
C LEU A 317 -9.93 -11.39 16.83
N LYS A 318 -10.72 -11.65 17.89
CA LYS A 318 -11.19 -13.00 18.26
C LYS A 318 -10.03 -13.99 18.40
N LEU A 319 -8.93 -13.54 19.01
CA LEU A 319 -7.72 -14.34 19.23
C LEU A 319 -7.85 -15.16 20.51
N ARG A 320 -7.13 -16.29 20.59
CA ARG A 320 -7.16 -17.17 21.76
C ARG A 320 -5.89 -16.99 22.59
N PRO A 321 -5.97 -16.41 23.80
CA PRO A 321 -4.78 -16.19 24.65
C PRO A 321 -4.02 -17.46 24.99
N ARG A 322 -4.73 -18.59 25.12
CA ARG A 322 -4.14 -19.90 25.45
C ARG A 322 -3.57 -20.63 24.22
N GLN A 323 -3.64 -20.03 23.03
CA GLN A 323 -3.03 -20.62 21.86
C GLN A 323 -1.52 -20.66 22.07
N VAL A 324 -0.98 -21.86 21.99
CA VAL A 324 0.46 -22.10 21.99
C VAL A 324 1.02 -21.57 20.67
N LEU A 325 2.06 -20.75 20.76
CA LEU A 325 2.73 -20.18 19.58
C LEU A 325 3.45 -21.26 18.79
N ASP A 326 3.74 -21.08 17.51
CA ASP A 326 4.58 -22.04 16.79
C ASP A 326 6.02 -22.08 17.36
N ALA A 327 6.71 -23.21 17.19
CA ALA A 327 8.08 -23.38 17.66
C ALA A 327 9.04 -22.36 17.03
N VAL A 328 8.82 -21.97 15.78
CA VAL A 328 9.63 -20.95 15.11
C VAL A 328 9.42 -19.57 15.75
N VAL A 329 8.18 -19.22 16.09
CA VAL A 329 7.86 -17.95 16.77
C VAL A 329 8.45 -17.91 18.18
N ARG A 330 8.37 -19.02 18.93
CA ARG A 330 9.02 -19.12 20.25
C ARG A 330 10.54 -19.04 20.17
N ALA A 331 11.15 -19.69 19.18
CA ALA A 331 12.59 -19.59 18.97
C ALA A 331 13.01 -18.15 18.63
N TYR A 332 12.20 -17.46 17.82
CA TYR A 332 12.42 -16.05 17.53
C TYR A 332 12.31 -15.17 18.78
N ALA A 333 11.25 -15.37 19.59
CA ALA A 333 11.11 -14.69 20.88
C ALA A 333 12.34 -14.94 21.78
N GLY A 334 12.81 -16.19 21.85
CA GLY A 334 14.00 -16.56 22.62
C GLY A 334 15.27 -15.85 22.15
N ASN A 335 15.46 -15.68 20.83
CA ASN A 335 16.62 -14.97 20.26
C ASN A 335 16.66 -13.49 20.66
N ILE A 336 15.51 -12.87 20.92
CA ILE A 336 15.41 -11.48 21.37
C ILE A 336 15.28 -11.37 22.91
N GLY A 337 15.52 -12.47 23.63
CA GLY A 337 15.53 -12.51 25.09
C GLY A 337 14.15 -12.69 25.75
N VAL A 338 13.12 -13.06 24.98
CA VAL A 338 11.74 -13.21 25.47
C VAL A 338 11.39 -14.70 25.57
N GLN A 339 11.01 -15.14 26.77
CA GLN A 339 10.57 -16.52 27.02
C GLN A 339 9.04 -16.55 27.12
N VAL A 340 8.38 -17.16 26.12
CA VAL A 340 6.91 -17.25 26.02
C VAL A 340 6.48 -18.57 25.38
N ASP A 341 5.39 -19.13 25.88
CA ASP A 341 4.77 -20.33 25.31
C ASP A 341 3.47 -20.01 24.56
N THR A 342 2.69 -19.07 25.09
CA THR A 342 1.36 -18.72 24.58
C THR A 342 1.26 -17.27 24.11
N PHE A 343 0.32 -17.00 23.20
CA PHE A 343 0.04 -15.64 22.74
C PHE A 343 -0.36 -14.70 23.89
N GLY A 344 -1.09 -15.22 24.87
CA GLY A 344 -1.48 -14.46 26.06
C GLY A 344 -0.28 -14.00 26.89
N GLU A 345 0.72 -14.84 27.09
CA GLU A 345 1.94 -14.44 27.81
C GLU A 345 2.70 -13.35 27.05
N LEU A 346 2.83 -13.50 25.73
CA LEU A 346 3.46 -12.48 24.89
C LEU A 346 2.74 -11.12 24.97
N LEU A 347 1.40 -11.12 24.96
CA LEU A 347 0.63 -9.89 25.14
C LEU A 347 0.92 -9.24 26.50
N ASP A 348 1.01 -10.02 27.58
CA ASP A 348 1.30 -9.47 28.92
C ASP A 348 2.71 -8.85 28.98
N ILE A 349 3.70 -9.53 28.39
CA ILE A 349 5.06 -9.00 28.26
C ILE A 349 5.05 -7.71 27.43
N PHE A 350 4.35 -7.69 26.30
CA PHE A 350 4.29 -6.52 25.44
C PHE A 350 3.70 -5.29 26.13
N PHE A 351 2.58 -5.43 26.86
CA PHE A 351 2.00 -4.29 27.58
C PHE A 351 2.85 -3.85 28.78
N MET A 352 3.48 -4.80 29.49
CA MET A 352 4.46 -4.47 30.51
C MET A 352 5.63 -3.68 29.91
N PHE A 353 6.11 -4.10 28.74
CA PHE A 353 7.19 -3.44 28.01
C PHE A 353 6.80 -2.02 27.60
N LEU A 354 5.63 -1.82 26.96
CA LEU A 354 5.14 -0.48 26.64
C LEU A 354 5.01 0.44 27.86
N THR A 355 4.71 -0.11 29.04
CA THR A 355 4.63 0.66 30.30
C THR A 355 6.02 1.01 30.84
N TRP A 356 7.02 0.19 30.53
CA TRP A 356 8.38 0.36 31.03
C TRP A 356 9.20 1.38 30.22
N PHE A 357 8.98 1.44 28.91
CA PHE A 357 9.69 2.35 28.01
C PHE A 357 8.98 3.69 27.91
N ASP A 358 9.73 4.78 28.12
CA ASP A 358 9.24 6.16 28.04
C ASP A 358 9.24 6.66 26.59
N LEU A 359 8.30 6.16 25.79
CA LEU A 359 8.11 6.63 24.41
C LEU A 359 7.37 7.97 24.42
N SER A 360 7.91 8.95 23.69
CA SER A 360 7.21 10.21 23.43
C SER A 360 6.13 10.02 22.36
N CYS A 361 5.06 10.83 22.43
CA CYS A 361 4.12 10.97 21.31
C CYS A 361 4.83 11.56 20.08
N VAL A 362 4.26 11.36 18.89
CA VAL A 362 4.84 11.89 17.65
C VAL A 362 4.75 13.41 17.62
N ASP A 363 5.87 14.09 17.40
CA ASP A 363 5.93 15.56 17.32
C ASP A 363 5.70 16.08 15.91
N VAL A 364 6.24 15.37 14.90
CA VAL A 364 6.25 15.83 13.50
C VAL A 364 5.71 14.76 12.58
N LEU A 365 4.72 15.14 11.75
CA LEU A 365 4.25 14.34 10.63
C LEU A 365 4.88 14.82 9.33
N GLN A 366 5.41 13.86 8.56
CA GLN A 366 6.09 14.13 7.31
C GLN A 366 5.64 13.16 6.21
N LEU A 367 5.49 13.72 5.01
CA LEU A 367 5.37 12.96 3.77
C LEU A 367 6.65 13.15 2.98
N GLU A 368 7.25 12.06 2.51
CA GLU A 368 8.37 12.07 1.59
C GLU A 368 7.91 11.55 0.23
N TYR A 369 8.28 12.26 -0.84
CA TYR A 369 7.98 11.85 -2.21
C TYR A 369 9.26 11.48 -2.94
N CYS A 370 9.28 10.32 -3.60
CA CYS A 370 10.38 9.90 -4.45
C CYS A 370 9.93 9.65 -5.90
N TYR A 371 10.83 9.85 -6.84
CA TYR A 371 10.59 9.63 -8.26
C TYR A 371 10.91 8.19 -8.64
N GLN A 372 9.92 7.45 -9.11
CA GLN A 372 10.06 6.02 -9.44
C GLN A 372 11.15 5.77 -10.50
N GLY A 373 11.29 6.65 -11.49
CA GLY A 373 12.26 6.44 -12.57
C GLY A 373 13.72 6.53 -12.14
N SER A 374 14.03 7.10 -10.97
CA SER A 374 15.42 7.18 -10.47
C SER A 374 15.58 6.78 -9.00
N GLY A 375 14.51 6.48 -8.27
CA GLY A 375 14.51 6.25 -6.83
C GLY A 375 14.86 7.48 -5.97
N LEU A 376 15.08 8.65 -6.59
CA LEU A 376 15.59 9.84 -5.89
C LEU A 376 14.46 10.64 -5.24
N PRO A 377 14.72 11.33 -4.12
CA PRO A 377 13.73 12.19 -3.48
C PRO A 377 13.35 13.37 -4.38
N ILE A 378 12.05 13.62 -4.48
CA ILE A 378 11.44 14.80 -5.09
C ILE A 378 11.38 15.92 -4.05
N GLY A 379 10.95 15.60 -2.83
CA GLY A 379 10.83 16.54 -1.73
C GLY A 379 10.03 15.98 -0.56
N THR A 380 10.05 16.72 0.55
CA THR A 380 9.29 16.41 1.75
C THR A 380 8.24 17.49 2.02
N LYS A 381 7.15 17.08 2.66
CA LYS A 381 6.07 17.97 3.11
C LYS A 381 5.76 17.69 4.58
N LYS A 382 5.83 18.73 5.41
CA LYS A 382 5.33 18.66 6.79
C LYS A 382 3.80 18.72 6.79
N VAL A 383 3.17 17.86 7.59
CA VAL A 383 1.72 17.77 7.73
C VAL A 383 1.29 18.41 9.04
N GLN A 384 0.30 19.30 8.98
CA GLN A 384 -0.34 19.85 10.17
C GLN A 384 -1.35 18.84 10.69
N PHE A 385 -1.33 18.58 11.99
CA PHE A 385 -2.23 17.65 12.64
C PHE A 385 -3.35 18.42 13.36
N ASP A 386 -4.59 18.21 12.91
CA ASP A 386 -5.80 18.64 13.59
C ASP A 386 -6.60 17.40 13.96
N GLU A 387 -6.55 17.02 15.23
CA GLU A 387 -7.21 15.82 15.73
C GLU A 387 -8.74 15.86 15.56
N ALA A 388 -9.36 17.02 15.78
CA ALA A 388 -10.81 17.15 15.71
C ALA A 388 -11.31 16.98 14.27
N LEU A 389 -10.61 17.60 13.31
CA LEU A 389 -10.92 17.46 11.89
C LEU A 389 -10.71 16.02 11.42
N LEU A 390 -9.59 15.40 11.81
CA LEU A 390 -9.28 14.02 11.44
C LEU A 390 -10.32 13.03 12.00
N ARG A 391 -10.72 13.18 13.28
CA ARG A 391 -11.76 12.34 13.89
C ARG A 391 -13.11 12.52 13.23
N ALA A 392 -13.48 13.73 12.81
CA ALA A 392 -14.71 13.97 12.07
C ALA A 392 -14.71 13.26 10.69
N GLU A 393 -13.58 13.29 9.97
CA GLU A 393 -13.41 12.57 8.71
C GLU A 393 -13.43 11.04 8.91
N LEU A 394 -12.80 10.55 9.99
CA LEU A 394 -12.85 9.14 10.40
C LEU A 394 -14.28 8.68 10.69
N GLN A 395 -15.04 9.43 11.50
CA GLN A 395 -16.44 9.12 11.80
C GLN A 395 -17.30 9.10 10.53
N ALA A 396 -17.12 10.09 9.66
CA ALA A 396 -17.81 10.13 8.37
C ALA A 396 -17.50 8.87 7.53
N SER A 397 -16.24 8.44 7.49
CA SER A 397 -15.80 7.23 6.79
C SER A 397 -16.36 5.94 7.44
N LEU A 398 -16.38 5.87 8.77
CA LEU A 398 -16.87 4.71 9.51
C LEU A 398 -18.38 4.52 9.43
N ALA A 399 -19.17 5.58 9.22
CA ALA A 399 -20.61 5.46 9.01
C ALA A 399 -20.95 4.52 7.84
N TYR A 400 -20.07 4.39 6.83
CA TYR A 400 -20.20 3.33 5.84
C TYR A 400 -19.96 1.96 6.48
N TRP A 401 -18.81 1.74 7.12
CA TRP A 401 -18.41 0.45 7.68
C TRP A 401 -19.33 -0.10 8.75
N THR A 402 -19.96 0.76 9.56
CA THR A 402 -20.94 0.42 10.59
C THR A 402 -22.34 0.16 10.02
N GLY A 403 -22.56 0.48 8.73
CA GLY A 403 -23.84 0.28 8.05
C GLY A 403 -24.85 1.41 8.28
N GLU A 404 -24.41 2.55 8.80
CA GLU A 404 -25.25 3.75 8.98
C GLU A 404 -25.58 4.44 7.66
N ARG A 405 -24.75 4.25 6.62
CA ARG A 405 -25.00 4.76 5.27
C ARG A 405 -24.42 3.87 4.17
N GLU A 406 -24.97 4.05 2.98
CA GLU A 406 -24.42 3.49 1.74
C GLU A 406 -23.10 4.17 1.34
N PRO A 407 -22.25 3.51 0.54
CA PRO A 407 -21.00 4.09 0.06
C PRO A 407 -21.26 5.22 -0.93
N ARG A 408 -20.38 6.21 -0.92
CA ARG A 408 -20.44 7.39 -1.78
C ARG A 408 -19.42 7.31 -2.90
N GLY A 409 -19.80 7.81 -4.08
CA GLY A 409 -18.82 8.13 -5.11
C GLY A 409 -18.10 9.44 -4.78
N VAL A 410 -17.15 9.81 -5.63
CA VAL A 410 -16.45 11.10 -5.53
C VAL A 410 -17.40 12.27 -5.72
N ASP A 411 -17.03 13.44 -5.22
CA ASP A 411 -17.74 14.68 -5.54
C ASP A 411 -17.64 15.00 -7.05
N ILE A 412 -18.53 15.85 -7.55
CA ILE A 412 -18.65 16.14 -8.99
C ILE A 412 -17.38 16.77 -9.51
N GLU A 413 -16.83 17.69 -8.72
CA GLU A 413 -15.61 18.43 -8.94
C GLU A 413 -14.38 17.50 -8.94
N GLU A 414 -14.49 16.34 -8.31
CA GLU A 414 -13.46 15.32 -8.22
C GLU A 414 -13.66 14.15 -9.20
N ALA A 415 -14.64 14.25 -10.12
CA ALA A 415 -14.90 13.20 -11.10
C ALA A 415 -13.70 12.88 -12.01
N TRP A 416 -12.70 13.77 -12.09
CA TRP A 416 -11.42 13.50 -12.76
C TRP A 416 -10.70 12.28 -12.18
N LYS A 417 -10.85 11.98 -10.88
CA LYS A 417 -10.33 10.76 -10.22
C LYS A 417 -10.83 9.47 -10.87
N CYS A 418 -11.96 9.53 -11.56
CA CYS A 418 -12.56 8.36 -12.20
C CYS A 418 -11.89 8.01 -13.54
N ARG A 419 -11.16 8.93 -14.19
CA ARG A 419 -10.60 8.74 -15.54
C ARG A 419 -9.56 7.62 -15.63
N SER A 420 -8.75 7.44 -14.58
CA SER A 420 -7.77 6.35 -14.46
C SER A 420 -8.23 5.23 -13.53
N CYS A 421 -9.50 5.25 -13.07
CA CYS A 421 -9.98 4.25 -12.13
C CYS A 421 -10.19 2.90 -12.81
N ALA A 422 -9.52 1.86 -12.30
CA ALA A 422 -9.63 0.48 -12.79
C ALA A 422 -11.06 -0.09 -12.78
N TYR A 423 -12.00 0.55 -12.07
CA TYR A 423 -13.39 0.13 -11.94
C TYR A 423 -14.37 0.97 -12.78
N GLN A 424 -13.88 1.88 -13.63
CA GLN A 424 -14.74 2.84 -14.33
C GLN A 424 -15.94 2.21 -15.05
N ASP A 425 -15.75 1.07 -15.72
CA ASP A 425 -16.78 0.40 -16.52
C ASP A 425 -17.83 -0.33 -15.66
N CYS A 426 -17.50 -0.60 -14.40
CA CYS A 426 -18.34 -1.36 -13.48
C CYS A 426 -18.79 -0.56 -12.26
N CYS A 427 -18.44 0.72 -12.17
CA CYS A 427 -18.79 1.59 -11.06
C CYS A 427 -20.24 2.11 -11.18
N ASP A 428 -21.10 1.69 -10.26
CA ASP A 428 -22.52 2.05 -10.28
C ASP A 428 -22.76 3.56 -10.13
N TRP A 429 -21.92 4.27 -9.39
CA TRP A 429 -21.98 5.72 -9.30
C TRP A 429 -21.75 6.40 -10.67
N ARG A 430 -20.83 5.88 -11.49
CA ARG A 430 -20.64 6.40 -12.86
C ARG A 430 -21.83 6.08 -13.76
N LYS A 431 -22.33 4.84 -13.70
CA LYS A 431 -23.47 4.39 -14.52
C LYS A 431 -24.75 5.15 -14.22
N GLY A 432 -25.06 5.33 -12.93
CA GLY A 432 -26.23 6.08 -12.49
C GLY A 432 -26.20 7.54 -12.94
N ARG A 433 -25.01 8.15 -13.04
CA ARG A 433 -24.85 9.50 -13.57
C ARG A 433 -25.01 9.58 -15.09
N SER A 434 -24.44 8.65 -15.85
CA SER A 434 -24.68 8.60 -17.30
C SER A 434 -26.17 8.51 -17.62
N GLN A 435 -26.92 7.70 -16.88
CA GLN A 435 -28.38 7.59 -17.01
C GLN A 435 -29.12 8.87 -16.61
N LEU A 436 -28.67 9.58 -15.56
CA LEU A 436 -29.22 10.89 -15.19
C LEU A 436 -28.97 11.96 -16.26
N PHE A 437 -27.77 11.99 -16.87
CA PHE A 437 -27.47 12.90 -17.97
C PHE A 437 -28.26 12.57 -19.24
N GLU A 438 -28.41 11.29 -19.58
CA GLU A 438 -29.22 10.83 -20.71
C GLU A 438 -30.70 11.18 -20.50
N THR A 439 -31.25 11.03 -19.29
CA THR A 439 -32.65 11.38 -18.99
C THR A 439 -32.87 12.90 -18.95
N MET A 440 -31.93 13.69 -18.45
CA MET A 440 -31.98 15.16 -18.52
C MET A 440 -31.92 15.67 -19.97
N ASN A 441 -31.10 15.04 -20.83
CA ASN A 441 -30.99 15.39 -22.24
C ASN A 441 -32.11 14.79 -23.11
N ALA A 442 -32.79 13.74 -22.65
CA ALA A 442 -33.95 13.13 -23.29
C ALA A 442 -35.28 13.84 -22.97
N THR A 443 -35.23 15.00 -22.30
CA THR A 443 -36.41 15.87 -22.12
C THR A 443 -36.32 17.12 -23.03
N PRO A 444 -36.38 17.00 -24.37
CA PRO A 444 -36.60 18.17 -25.21
C PRO A 444 -38.10 18.53 -25.17
N GLY A 445 -38.43 19.54 -24.36
CA GLY A 445 -39.65 20.32 -24.53
C GLY A 445 -40.83 19.95 -23.62
N LEU A 446 -40.97 20.72 -22.55
CA LEU A 446 -42.28 21.26 -22.18
C LEU A 446 -42.15 22.78 -22.28
N LYS A 447 -42.68 23.31 -23.39
CA LYS A 447 -43.00 24.73 -23.56
C LYS A 447 -44.16 25.12 -22.66
#